data_AF-A0A4R9HB73-F1
#
_entry.id   AF-A0A4R9HB73-F1
#
_cell.length_a   1.000
_cell.length_b   1.000
_cell.length_c   1.000
_cell.angle_alpha   90.00
_cell.angle_beta   90.00
_cell.angle_gamma   90.00
#
_symmetry.space_group_name_H-M   'P 1'
#
loop_
_entity.id
_entity.type
_entity.pdbx_description
1 polymer ?
#
loop_
_entity_poly.entity_id
_entity_poly.type
_entity_poly.pdbx_seq_one_letter_code
_entity_poly.pdbx_strand_id
1 'polypeptide(L)' 'MKIQVRVKPNSKKPSVTKGEDGVWIVAVKEPATEGKANDAVVRAVAEELGLAPSKVKILRGEKSKLKLLEVYD' A
#
# COMPACT_ATOMS: atom_id res chain seq x y z
N MET A 1 2.92 7.42 11.96
CA MET A 1 1.71 6.57 12.04
C MET A 1 1.98 5.22 11.38
N LYS A 2 1.35 4.11 11.84
CA LYS A 2 1.47 2.79 11.19
C LYS A 2 0.13 2.36 10.60
N ILE A 3 0.16 1.81 9.38
CA ILE A 3 -1.03 1.37 8.62
C ILE A 3 -0.81 -0.06 8.16
N GLN A 4 -1.75 -0.95 8.46
CA GLN A 4 -1.77 -2.28 7.86
C GLN A 4 -2.47 -2.22 6.51
N VAL A 5 -1.83 -2.80 5.49
CA VAL A 5 -2.32 -2.81 4.12
C VAL A 5 -2.35 -4.24 3.58
N ARG A 6 -3.49 -4.65 3.04
CA ARG A 6 -3.65 -5.86 2.24
C ARG A 6 -3.64 -5.52 0.75
N VAL A 7 -2.60 -5.97 0.07
CA VAL A 7 -2.34 -5.71 -1.34
C VAL A 7 -3.05 -6.72 -2.22
N LYS A 8 -3.81 -6.23 -3.20
CA LYS A 8 -4.43 -7.01 -4.28
C LYS A 8 -3.73 -6.65 -5.61
N PRO A 9 -2.64 -7.34 -5.99
CA PRO A 9 -1.94 -7.11 -7.24
C PRO A 9 -2.75 -7.60 -8.45
N ASN A 10 -2.36 -7.18 -9.65
CA ASN A 10 -3.03 -7.52 -10.92
C ASN A 10 -4.52 -7.12 -10.96
N SER A 11 -4.90 -6.07 -10.23
CA SER A 11 -6.27 -5.57 -10.26
C SER A 11 -6.52 -4.79 -11.55
N LYS A 12 -7.63 -5.08 -12.23
CA LYS A 12 -8.08 -4.30 -13.38
C LYS A 12 -8.46 -2.86 -13.01
N LYS A 13 -8.85 -2.65 -11.75
CA LYS A 13 -9.25 -1.35 -11.20
C LYS A 13 -8.42 -1.06 -9.94
N PRO A 14 -7.42 -0.16 -10.04
CA PRO A 14 -6.72 0.32 -8.87
C PRO A 14 -7.67 1.02 -7.91
N SER A 15 -7.54 0.76 -6.61
CA SER A 15 -8.38 1.40 -5.58
C SER A 15 -7.76 1.25 -4.20
N VAL A 16 -8.08 2.21 -3.34
CA VAL A 16 -7.76 2.17 -1.91
C VAL A 16 -9.07 2.12 -1.14
N THR A 17 -9.18 1.18 -0.20
CA THR A 17 -10.36 1.05 0.66
C THR A 17 -9.90 0.93 2.09
N LYS A 18 -10.38 1.83 2.96
CA LYS A 18 -10.07 1.80 4.40
C LYS A 18 -11.04 0.81 5.05
N GLY A 19 -10.53 -0.34 5.51
CA GLY A 19 -11.33 -1.31 6.24
C GLY A 19 -11.70 -0.79 7.63
N GLU A 20 -12.87 -1.18 8.12
CA GLU A 20 -13.35 -0.82 9.47
C GLU A 20 -12.52 -1.47 10.59
N ASP A 21 -11.78 -2.53 10.28
CA ASP A 21 -10.83 -3.23 11.13
C ASP A 21 -9.46 -2.52 11.22
N GLY A 22 -9.30 -1.38 10.56
CA GLY A 22 -8.02 -0.66 10.46
C GLY A 22 -7.05 -1.22 9.43
N VAL A 23 -7.47 -2.24 8.64
CA VAL A 23 -6.68 -2.79 7.54
C VAL A 23 -7.14 -2.19 6.22
N TRP A 24 -6.24 -1.51 5.53
CA TRP A 24 -6.52 -0.92 4.24
C TRP A 24 -6.37 -1.97 3.15
N ILE A 25 -7.27 -1.99 2.18
CA ILE A 25 -7.16 -2.83 1.00
C ILE A 25 -6.69 -1.95 -0.15
N VAL A 26 -5.51 -2.26 -0.68
CA VAL A 26 -4.92 -1.51 -1.80
C VAL A 26 -4.84 -2.44 -3.00
N ALA A 27 -5.69 -2.18 -3.98
CA ALA A 27 -5.68 -2.87 -5.25
C ALA A 27 -4.78 -2.10 -6.22
N VAL A 28 -3.79 -2.78 -6.78
CA VAL A 28 -2.82 -2.20 -7.72
C VAL A 28 -2.84 -2.98 -9.01
N LYS A 29 -2.57 -2.30 -10.13
CA LYS A 29 -2.49 -2.94 -11.45
C LYS A 29 -1.19 -3.74 -11.57
N GLU A 30 -0.15 -3.26 -10.90
CA GLU A 30 1.19 -3.78 -10.92
C GLU A 30 1.22 -5.22 -10.38
N PRO A 31 2.02 -6.10 -11.01
CA PRO A 31 2.21 -7.44 -10.52
C PRO A 31 3.00 -7.42 -9.20
N ALA A 32 2.86 -8.47 -8.39
CA ALA A 32 3.63 -8.66 -7.15
C ALA A 32 5.14 -8.90 -7.40
N THR A 33 5.56 -8.93 -8.66
CA THR A 33 6.93 -9.21 -9.10
C THR A 33 7.82 -7.96 -8.98
N GLU A 34 9.06 -8.14 -8.52
CA GLU A 34 10.13 -7.13 -8.56
C GLU A 34 9.80 -5.75 -7.92
N GLY A 35 9.08 -5.73 -6.80
CA GLY A 35 8.87 -4.48 -6.05
C GLY A 35 7.94 -3.45 -6.71
N LYS A 36 7.41 -3.72 -7.91
CA LYS A 36 6.46 -2.82 -8.60
C LYS A 36 5.18 -2.65 -7.79
N ALA A 37 4.64 -3.73 -7.22
CA ALA A 37 3.52 -3.65 -6.29
C ALA A 37 3.88 -3.00 -4.94
N ASN A 38 5.17 -2.88 -4.57
CA ASN A 38 5.56 -2.16 -3.35
C ASN A 38 5.45 -0.66 -3.59
N ASP A 39 6.06 -0.19 -4.67
CA ASP A 39 6.04 1.21 -5.09
C ASP A 39 4.61 1.71 -5.38
N ALA A 40 3.81 0.91 -6.10
CA ALA A 40 2.42 1.25 -6.37
C ALA A 40 1.57 1.37 -5.10
N VAL A 41 1.80 0.52 -4.10
CA VAL A 41 1.08 0.60 -2.81
C VAL A 41 1.50 1.83 -2.02
N VAL A 42 2.80 2.14 -1.99
CA VAL A 42 3.33 3.34 -1.33
C VAL A 42 2.71 4.60 -1.94
N ARG A 43 2.68 4.68 -3.28
CA ARG A 43 2.05 5.81 -4.01
C ARG A 43 0.56 5.91 -3.72
N ALA A 44 -0.19 4.83 -3.87
CA ALA A 44 -1.63 4.83 -3.63
C ALA A 44 -1.98 5.26 -2.20
N VAL A 45 -1.22 4.83 -1.19
CA VAL A 45 -1.43 5.24 0.20
C VAL A 45 -1.02 6.69 0.43
N ALA A 46 0.08 7.15 -0.17
CA ALA A 46 0.52 8.53 -0.07
C ALA A 46 -0.50 9.50 -0.70
N GLU A 47 -1.02 9.19 -1.89
CA GLU A 47 -2.05 9.96 -2.57
C GLU A 47 -3.35 10.03 -1.76
N GLU A 48 -3.80 8.91 -1.20
CA GLU A 48 -4.99 8.85 -0.34
C GLU A 48 -4.85 9.69 0.95
N LEU A 49 -3.61 9.93 1.41
CA LEU A 49 -3.30 10.75 2.58
C LEU A 49 -2.89 12.18 2.22
N GLY A 50 -2.73 12.51 0.94
CA GLY A 50 -2.20 13.81 0.49
C GLY A 50 -0.75 14.05 0.88
N LEU A 51 0.05 12.99 1.06
CA LEU A 51 1.45 13.05 1.47
C LEU A 51 2.40 12.70 0.33
N ALA A 52 3.67 13.07 0.48
CA ALA A 52 4.71 12.64 -0.45
C ALA A 52 4.99 11.13 -0.32
N PRO A 53 5.23 10.38 -1.40
CA PRO A 53 5.58 8.96 -1.34
C PRO A 53 6.80 8.66 -0.45
N SER A 54 7.75 9.59 -0.34
CA SER A 54 8.92 9.47 0.54
C SER A 54 8.56 9.43 2.04
N LYS A 55 7.37 9.94 2.41
CA LYS A 55 6.84 9.88 3.77
C LYS A 55 6.17 8.54 4.08
N VAL A 56 6.04 7.65 3.11
CA VAL A 56 5.41 6.35 3.27
C VAL A 56 6.42 5.24 3.00
N LYS A 57 6.66 4.38 4.00
CA LYS A 57 7.66 3.31 3.92
C LYS A 57 7.07 1.97 4.33
N ILE A 58 7.41 0.90 3.61
CA ILE A 58 7.05 -0.46 4.02
C ILE A 58 8.03 -0.91 5.10
N LEU A 59 7.52 -1.19 6.29
CA LEU A 59 8.31 -1.74 7.40
C LEU A 59 8.41 -3.27 7.34
N ARG A 60 7.32 -3.94 6.97
CA ARG A 60 7.24 -5.41 6.95
C ARG A 60 6.32 -5.89 5.84
N GLY A 61 6.55 -7.14 5.42
CA GLY A 61 5.69 -7.84 4.47
C GLY A 61 6.01 -7.55 3.00
N GLU A 62 7.23 -7.15 2.66
CA GLU A 62 7.61 -6.87 1.27
C GLU A 62 7.35 -8.03 0.31
N LYS A 63 7.45 -9.28 0.79
CA LYS A 63 7.13 -10.50 0.04
C LYS A 63 5.72 -11.04 0.30
N SER A 64 4.93 -10.37 1.14
CA SER A 64 3.59 -10.77 1.55
C SER A 64 2.53 -9.86 0.94
N LYS A 65 1.31 -10.38 0.81
CA LYS A 65 0.13 -9.58 0.48
C LYS A 65 -0.29 -8.69 1.64
N LEU A 66 0.08 -9.02 2.88
CA LEU A 66 -0.16 -8.18 4.04
C LEU A 66 1.13 -7.42 4.38
N LYS A 67 1.05 -6.09 4.33
CA LYS A 67 2.15 -5.16 4.54
C LYS A 67 1.86 -4.26 5.72
N LEU A 68 2.91 -3.90 6.45
CA LEU A 68 2.85 -2.84 7.45
C LEU A 68 3.60 -1.64 6.90
N LEU A 69 2.90 -0.52 6.73
CA LEU A 69 3.47 0.73 6.28
C LEU A 69 3.63 1.68 7.47
N GLU A 70 4.69 2.46 7.45
CA GLU A 70 4.92 3.59 8.33
C GLU A 70 4.80 4.88 7.53
N VAL A 71 4.04 5.81 8.07
CA VAL A 71 3.83 7.15 7.54
C VAL A 71 4.52 8.13 8.48
N TYR A 72 5.49 8.86 7.97
CA TYR A 72 6.22 9.92 8.67
C TYR A 72 5.52 11.26 8.41
N ASP A 73 5.56 12.16 9.39
CA ASP A 73 5.10 13.56 9.25
C ASP A 73 6.23 14.44 8.69
#